data_AF-A0A378I2D8-F1
#
_entry.id   AF-A0A378I2D8-F1
#
_cell.length_a   1.000
_cell.length_b   1.000
_cell.length_c   1.000
_cell.angle_alpha   90.00
_cell.angle_beta   90.00
_cell.angle_gamma   90.00
#
_symmetry.space_group_name_H-M   'P 1'
#
loop_
_entity.id
_entity.type
_entity.pdbx_description
1 polymer ?
#
loop_
_entity_poly.entity_id
_entity_poly.type
_entity_poly.pdbx_seq_one_letter_code
_entity_poly.pdbx_strand_id
1 'polypeptide(L)'
;MLLLLALPLMVFAENTSRPSSLTNPALSSPNLSSEEVQKNTLEQAKTAAARGASLSATGFSAASNSADDGQDAADDEETNIHLKSSTHMGDVLNQRLPVFGRNLFGRQCEQLHQARFFNPEYRITVGDEVNVQMWGAYQLSQRITVDSQGNIFIPDVGPVKVEGVENQQLNEVIQQHVKKSFKKGVNLYADLVTAQPVQVYVAGFVNSPGLYDGLSSDSVIYFLCAAGGINLNEGSFRDIAVIRNGKPLRQVDLYDFLFKGFVTPFQLHQGDTILVKAQKYIISVAGDVKSSYQYELLDQELPLSALMSLANVEPTATYVRIQRNQGRQPTFIYEPIHSSKPLKIKAGDRITFVADKEVQQTLITVKGQVKGPHQYVVKQGTTLRQFLKTLPLAPDANLANVQLFRESVARQQKEALNANLARLQRQTMTGETLTGDDAKLQAARSELITKFVQEAKQVETKGQVVLGEPSQWGHILLQNNDVINIPPHSSVVTVSGDVVNSISLTINPQYRLIDYIQAAGGFQKTANQGEFLLVRQNGQVQLVKHSWHSGHVGLQGGDQLIVLPKQTENGIKVTGMMSSILYQLALAAKVVVAL
;
A
#
# COMPACT_ATOMS: atom_id res chain seq x y z
N MET A 1 4.35 39.68 -46.00
CA MET A 1 3.25 39.54 -47.00
C MET A 1 1.97 40.04 -46.35
N LEU A 2 0.97 40.50 -47.12
CA LEU A 2 -0.32 41.03 -46.61
C LEU A 2 -1.04 39.97 -45.73
N LEU A 3 -1.92 40.27 -44.77
CA LEU A 3 -3.10 41.18 -44.73
C LEU A 3 -3.33 41.55 -43.21
N LEU A 4 -3.82 42.72 -42.74
CA LEU A 4 -5.20 43.26 -42.75
C LEU A 4 -6.27 42.16 -42.48
N LEU A 5 -7.25 42.23 -41.57
CA LEU A 5 -7.96 43.27 -40.77
C LEU A 5 -8.49 42.58 -39.47
N ALA A 6 -9.16 43.16 -38.46
CA ALA A 6 -9.75 44.48 -38.15
C ALA A 6 -9.92 44.65 -36.60
N LEU A 7 -10.53 45.76 -36.16
CA LEU A 7 -11.12 46.00 -34.82
C LEU A 7 -12.59 46.42 -35.00
N PRO A 8 -13.45 46.35 -33.94
CA PRO A 8 -13.94 47.62 -33.40
C PRO A 8 -14.18 47.67 -31.86
N LEU A 9 -14.09 48.91 -31.35
CA LEU A 9 -14.94 49.64 -30.38
C LEU A 9 -16.04 48.89 -29.58
N MET A 10 -16.51 49.37 -28.41
CA MET A 10 -16.02 50.26 -27.33
C MET A 10 -17.13 50.36 -26.26
N VAL A 11 -16.77 50.70 -25.01
CA VAL A 11 -17.55 51.49 -24.01
C VAL A 11 -19.06 51.23 -23.83
N PHE A 12 -19.46 50.85 -22.61
CA PHE A 12 -20.45 51.63 -21.84
C PHE A 12 -20.22 51.47 -20.32
N ALA A 13 -20.38 52.57 -19.58
CA ALA A 13 -20.63 52.58 -18.13
C ALA A 13 -22.18 52.56 -17.90
N GLU A 14 -22.80 52.72 -16.73
CA GLU A 14 -22.42 53.34 -15.46
C GLU A 14 -23.45 53.00 -14.36
N ASN A 15 -23.05 52.94 -13.08
CA ASN A 15 -23.85 53.16 -11.83
C ASN A 15 -23.06 52.62 -10.61
N THR A 16 -22.66 53.41 -9.60
CA THR A 16 -23.44 53.99 -8.45
C THR A 16 -24.09 52.94 -7.53
N SER A 17 -23.98 53.00 -6.19
CA SER A 17 -23.30 53.98 -5.31
C SER A 17 -23.07 53.47 -3.86
N ARG A 18 -22.14 54.16 -3.17
CA ARG A 18 -21.83 54.25 -1.72
C ARG A 18 -23.04 54.60 -0.81
N PRO A 19 -22.92 54.65 0.56
CA PRO A 19 -22.07 53.92 1.52
C PRO A 19 -22.76 53.60 2.90
N SER A 20 -21.94 53.30 3.92
CA SER A 20 -22.05 53.73 5.35
C SER A 20 -22.86 52.93 6.39
N SER A 21 -22.38 53.05 7.63
CA SER A 21 -22.71 52.34 8.87
C SER A 21 -23.70 53.08 9.77
N LEU A 22 -24.30 52.40 10.77
CA LEU A 22 -24.19 52.75 12.21
C LEU A 22 -25.08 51.91 13.18
N THR A 23 -24.68 51.95 14.46
CA THR A 23 -25.47 51.80 15.72
C THR A 23 -25.88 50.43 16.30
N ASN A 24 -25.98 50.45 17.65
CA ASN A 24 -26.21 49.38 18.65
C ASN A 24 -27.66 49.53 19.23
N PRO A 25 -28.16 48.91 20.35
CA PRO A 25 -27.54 48.16 21.47
C PRO A 25 -27.94 46.65 21.46
N ALA A 26 -27.82 45.79 22.49
CA ALA A 26 -27.57 45.90 23.95
C ALA A 26 -26.87 44.61 24.50
N LEU A 27 -26.93 44.12 25.76
CA LEU A 27 -27.69 44.44 26.99
C LEU A 27 -26.89 43.97 28.26
N SER A 28 -27.22 44.56 29.42
CA SER A 28 -26.87 44.25 30.83
C SER A 28 -25.83 43.17 31.24
N SER A 29 -24.82 43.65 31.95
CA SER A 29 -23.99 43.05 33.03
C SER A 29 -24.81 42.52 34.25
N PRO A 30 -24.25 41.85 35.31
CA PRO A 30 -22.97 42.17 35.99
C PRO A 30 -22.08 40.96 36.41
N ASN A 31 -21.15 41.22 37.34
CA ASN A 31 -19.90 40.51 37.66
C ASN A 31 -19.77 40.29 39.20
N LEU A 32 -18.61 39.81 39.69
CA LEU A 32 -18.18 39.57 41.09
C LEU A 32 -18.54 38.16 41.63
N SER A 33 -17.76 37.52 42.53
CA SER A 33 -16.51 37.89 43.22
C SER A 33 -15.57 36.68 43.44
N SER A 34 -14.37 36.93 43.96
CA SER A 34 -13.40 35.93 44.43
C SER A 34 -13.34 35.85 45.98
N GLU A 35 -12.56 34.87 46.47
CA GLU A 35 -12.02 34.67 47.84
C GLU A 35 -12.88 33.95 48.92
N GLU A 36 -12.14 33.16 49.74
CA GLU A 36 -12.51 32.42 50.97
C GLU A 36 -13.59 31.30 50.84
N VAL A 37 -13.63 30.23 51.66
CA VAL A 37 -13.09 29.94 53.00
C VAL A 37 -12.44 28.52 53.08
N GLN A 38 -11.55 28.30 54.06
CA GLN A 38 -10.81 27.04 54.34
C GLN A 38 -11.58 26.02 55.23
N LYS A 39 -10.98 24.81 55.44
CA LYS A 39 -11.23 23.82 56.54
C LYS A 39 -12.58 23.07 56.47
N ASN A 40 -12.66 21.74 56.34
CA ASN A 40 -12.09 20.69 57.22
C ASN A 40 -12.06 19.33 56.46
N THR A 41 -11.05 18.46 56.60
CA THR A 41 -10.70 17.60 57.75
C THR A 41 -11.66 16.40 57.96
N LEU A 42 -11.24 15.25 57.39
CA LEU A 42 -11.30 13.90 57.96
C LEU A 42 -12.67 13.34 58.46
N GLU A 43 -13.25 12.42 57.68
CA GLU A 43 -14.10 11.35 58.23
C GLU A 43 -13.42 9.97 58.04
N GLN A 44 -13.21 9.31 59.17
CA GLN A 44 -13.04 7.88 59.47
C GLN A 44 -13.01 6.92 58.25
N ALA A 45 -11.94 6.20 57.90
CA ALA A 45 -11.03 5.37 58.69
C ALA A 45 -11.70 4.20 59.46
N LYS A 46 -11.70 3.00 58.84
CA LYS A 46 -11.72 1.66 59.47
C LYS A 46 -10.91 0.70 58.58
N THR A 47 -9.70 0.24 58.98
CA THR A 47 -9.40 -1.02 59.72
C THR A 47 -10.08 -2.28 59.17
N ALA A 48 -9.42 -3.44 59.03
CA ALA A 48 -8.04 -3.88 59.35
C ALA A 48 -7.62 -4.95 58.31
N ALA A 49 -6.37 -5.15 57.86
CA ALA A 49 -5.12 -5.44 58.58
C ALA A 49 -5.14 -6.74 59.43
N ALA A 50 -4.63 -7.86 58.88
CA ALA A 50 -3.58 -8.72 59.49
C ALA A 50 -3.46 -10.12 58.83
N ARG A 51 -2.20 -10.57 58.64
CA ARG A 51 -1.63 -11.95 58.78
C ARG A 51 -2.38 -13.16 58.16
N GLY A 52 -1.72 -14.18 57.60
CA GLY A 52 -0.28 -14.43 57.41
C GLY A 52 0.13 -15.89 57.69
N ALA A 53 0.65 -16.57 56.65
CA ALA A 53 1.40 -17.84 56.65
C ALA A 53 0.79 -19.14 57.23
N SER A 54 0.75 -20.19 56.38
CA SER A 54 1.16 -21.57 56.73
C SER A 54 1.62 -22.30 55.44
N LEU A 55 2.13 -23.54 55.54
CA LEU A 55 2.86 -24.22 54.46
C LEU A 55 2.23 -25.55 53.98
N SER A 56 2.64 -25.92 52.76
CA SER A 56 2.96 -27.28 52.27
C SER A 56 1.85 -28.20 51.69
N ALA A 57 2.22 -28.79 50.53
CA ALA A 57 1.89 -30.15 50.04
C ALA A 57 0.41 -30.52 49.76
N THR A 58 0.01 -31.17 48.65
CA THR A 58 0.69 -31.72 47.45
C THR A 58 -0.19 -31.48 46.20
N GLY A 59 0.31 -31.71 44.97
CA GLY A 59 -0.58 -31.77 43.79
C GLY A 59 0.10 -31.57 42.43
N PHE A 60 0.19 -32.63 41.64
CA PHE A 60 0.71 -32.66 40.27
C PHE A 60 -0.13 -31.82 39.28
N SER A 61 0.49 -30.96 38.48
CA SER A 61 0.40 -30.96 36.98
C SER A 61 1.09 -29.73 36.37
N ALA A 62 1.61 -29.86 35.14
CA ALA A 62 2.43 -28.84 34.50
C ALA A 62 1.71 -28.10 33.36
N ALA A 63 1.86 -26.77 33.34
CA ALA A 63 1.73 -25.94 32.15
C ALA A 63 2.61 -24.69 32.34
N SER A 64 3.65 -24.53 31.52
CA SER A 64 4.56 -23.37 31.57
C SER A 64 4.09 -22.27 30.62
N ASN A 65 3.80 -21.08 31.14
CA ASN A 65 3.85 -19.84 30.38
C ASN A 65 4.11 -18.69 31.34
N SER A 66 5.33 -18.16 31.32
CA SER A 66 5.71 -16.95 32.05
C SER A 66 5.50 -15.73 31.16
N ALA A 67 4.73 -14.76 31.65
CA ALA A 67 4.73 -13.39 31.15
C ALA A 67 5.24 -12.45 32.25
N ASP A 68 5.99 -11.44 31.83
CA ASP A 68 6.46 -10.25 32.55
C ASP A 68 6.74 -9.28 31.38
N ASP A 69 6.03 -8.18 31.12
CA ASP A 69 5.47 -7.12 31.98
C ASP A 69 6.57 -6.23 32.59
N GLY A 70 6.54 -4.90 32.48
CA GLY A 70 5.58 -4.05 31.76
C GLY A 70 6.09 -2.62 31.53
N GLN A 71 5.27 -1.82 30.85
CA GLN A 71 5.18 -0.34 30.80
C GLN A 71 6.46 0.54 30.85
N ASP A 72 6.61 1.40 29.84
CA ASP A 72 6.36 2.85 30.04
C ASP A 72 6.07 3.54 28.68
N ALA A 73 5.39 4.69 28.68
CA ALA A 73 5.01 5.38 27.45
C ALA A 73 4.84 6.90 27.60
N ALA A 74 5.66 7.68 26.89
CA ALA A 74 5.42 9.07 26.50
C ALA A 74 6.28 9.44 25.27
N ASP A 75 5.68 10.18 24.35
CA ASP A 75 6.22 11.15 23.38
C ASP A 75 7.57 10.90 22.69
N ASP A 76 7.53 10.66 21.37
CA ASP A 76 8.36 11.36 20.37
C ASP A 76 7.73 11.17 18.96
N GLU A 77 7.33 12.26 18.29
CA GLU A 77 6.97 12.23 16.87
C GLU A 77 8.21 12.48 16.01
N GLU A 78 8.59 11.55 15.11
CA GLU A 78 9.03 11.93 13.74
C GLU A 78 9.15 10.74 12.75
N THR A 79 8.68 10.98 11.52
CA THR A 79 9.17 10.40 10.24
C THR A 79 9.27 8.88 10.02
N ASN A 80 8.20 8.11 10.26
CA ASN A 80 8.07 6.79 9.61
C ASN A 80 7.48 6.90 8.18
N ILE A 81 8.28 6.57 7.15
CA ILE A 81 7.81 6.48 5.76
C ILE A 81 6.95 5.23 5.60
N HIS A 82 5.62 5.40 5.59
CA HIS A 82 4.67 4.30 5.37
C HIS A 82 4.73 3.74 3.94
N LEU A 83 5.61 2.76 3.74
CA LEU A 83 5.46 1.75 2.70
C LEU A 83 4.15 0.98 2.95
N LYS A 84 3.13 1.22 2.10
CA LYS A 84 1.81 0.57 2.16
C LYS A 84 1.88 -0.88 1.67
N SER A 85 2.62 -1.74 2.37
CA SER A 85 2.76 -3.17 2.04
C SER A 85 2.93 -4.07 3.28
N SER A 86 2.36 -3.66 4.43
CA SER A 86 2.44 -4.41 5.70
C SER A 86 1.06 -4.77 6.27
N THR A 87 0.12 -5.19 5.42
CA THR A 87 -0.97 -6.05 5.91
C THR A 87 -0.33 -7.35 6.37
N HIS A 88 -0.29 -7.62 7.67
CA HIS A 88 0.38 -8.82 8.18
C HIS A 88 -0.29 -10.07 7.60
N MET A 89 0.50 -10.90 6.92
CA MET A 89 0.02 -12.06 6.14
C MET A 89 -0.79 -13.07 7.00
N GLY A 90 -0.54 -13.10 8.32
CA GLY A 90 -1.30 -13.92 9.28
C GLY A 90 -2.76 -13.47 9.45
N ASP A 91 -3.03 -12.16 9.43
CA ASP A 91 -4.37 -11.62 9.65
C ASP A 91 -5.28 -11.94 8.47
N VAL A 92 -4.77 -11.79 7.24
CA VAL A 92 -5.49 -12.12 5.99
C VAL A 92 -5.81 -13.62 5.90
N LEU A 93 -5.00 -14.48 6.52
CA LEU A 93 -5.23 -15.94 6.54
C LEU A 93 -6.17 -16.39 7.68
N ASN A 94 -6.43 -15.55 8.68
CA ASN A 94 -7.37 -15.84 9.77
C ASN A 94 -8.72 -15.12 9.63
N GLN A 95 -8.81 -14.00 8.91
CA GLN A 95 -10.08 -13.35 8.63
C GLN A 95 -10.95 -14.20 7.68
N ARG A 96 -12.19 -14.48 8.10
CA ARG A 96 -13.18 -15.14 7.23
C ARG A 96 -13.65 -14.16 6.17
N LEU A 97 -13.17 -14.34 4.94
CA LEU A 97 -13.52 -13.52 3.78
C LEU A 97 -15.06 -13.43 3.60
N PRO A 98 -15.57 -12.31 3.05
CA PRO A 98 -16.98 -12.19 2.68
C PRO A 98 -17.36 -13.19 1.59
N VAL A 99 -18.60 -13.72 1.63
CA VAL A 99 -19.14 -14.56 0.55
C VAL A 99 -19.43 -13.70 -0.69
N PHE A 100 -19.01 -14.16 -1.87
CA PHE A 100 -19.29 -13.49 -3.14
C PHE A 100 -20.80 -13.45 -3.39
N GLY A 101 -21.30 -12.32 -3.91
CA GLY A 101 -22.72 -12.10 -4.11
C GLY A 101 -23.49 -11.65 -2.87
N ARG A 102 -22.90 -11.64 -1.66
CA ARG A 102 -23.57 -11.12 -0.44
C ARG A 102 -24.13 -9.70 -0.59
N ASN A 103 -23.50 -8.89 -1.43
CA ASN A 103 -23.88 -7.50 -1.68
C ASN A 103 -25.17 -7.37 -2.49
N LEU A 104 -25.71 -8.46 -3.06
CA LEU A 104 -27.00 -8.50 -3.75
C LEU A 104 -28.18 -8.27 -2.78
N PHE A 105 -28.05 -8.73 -1.54
CA PHE A 105 -29.10 -8.68 -0.51
C PHE A 105 -28.73 -7.71 0.62
N GLY A 106 -28.42 -6.46 0.24
CA GLY A 106 -28.16 -5.35 1.16
C GLY A 106 -29.37 -4.43 1.33
N ARG A 107 -29.14 -3.22 1.86
CA ARG A 107 -30.17 -2.19 2.10
C ARG A 107 -31.03 -1.85 0.87
N GLN A 108 -30.54 -2.08 -0.35
CA GLN A 108 -31.35 -1.91 -1.56
C GLN A 108 -32.60 -2.81 -1.60
N CYS A 109 -32.64 -3.93 -0.87
CA CYS A 109 -33.87 -4.72 -0.70
C CYS A 109 -34.98 -3.93 0.03
N GLU A 110 -34.61 -3.03 0.94
CA GLU A 110 -35.55 -2.20 1.73
C GLU A 110 -36.26 -1.13 0.86
N GLN A 111 -35.72 -0.84 -0.32
CA GLN A 111 -36.23 0.14 -1.28
C GLN A 111 -36.73 -0.52 -2.58
N LEU A 112 -37.11 -1.80 -2.53
CA LEU A 112 -37.74 -2.49 -3.66
C LEU A 112 -39.15 -1.97 -3.93
N HIS A 113 -39.23 -0.92 -4.74
CA HIS A 113 -40.43 -0.63 -5.51
C HIS A 113 -40.73 -1.80 -6.45
N GLN A 114 -42.00 -2.16 -6.61
CA GLN A 114 -42.48 -3.06 -7.66
C GLN A 114 -42.31 -2.38 -9.03
N ALA A 115 -41.09 -2.45 -9.56
CA ALA A 115 -40.75 -1.99 -10.88
C ALA A 115 -41.48 -2.87 -11.90
N ARG A 116 -42.43 -2.28 -12.64
CA ARG A 116 -43.24 -2.96 -13.66
C ARG A 116 -42.40 -3.27 -14.90
N PHE A 117 -41.43 -4.17 -14.75
CA PHE A 117 -40.63 -4.69 -15.84
C PHE A 117 -41.48 -5.67 -16.64
N PHE A 118 -41.92 -5.21 -17.82
CA PHE A 118 -42.67 -6.04 -18.76
C PHE A 118 -41.76 -7.14 -19.31
N ASN A 119 -41.88 -8.32 -18.72
CA ASN A 119 -41.27 -9.55 -19.23
C ASN A 119 -41.78 -9.81 -20.68
N PRO A 120 -40.91 -9.85 -21.70
CA PRO A 120 -41.32 -10.09 -23.09
C PRO A 120 -41.84 -11.51 -23.35
N GLU A 121 -41.31 -12.50 -22.61
CA GLU A 121 -41.67 -13.92 -22.67
C GLU A 121 -42.88 -14.28 -21.77
N TYR A 122 -43.45 -13.30 -21.05
CA TYR A 122 -44.63 -13.49 -20.24
C TYR A 122 -45.79 -13.99 -21.11
N ARG A 123 -46.38 -15.13 -20.76
CA ARG A 123 -47.55 -15.67 -21.46
C ARG A 123 -48.82 -15.17 -20.80
N ILE A 124 -49.67 -14.55 -21.59
CA ILE A 124 -50.90 -13.92 -21.11
C ILE A 124 -51.83 -14.98 -20.52
N THR A 125 -52.45 -14.63 -19.40
CA THR A 125 -53.31 -15.49 -18.57
C THR A 125 -54.71 -14.91 -18.38
N VAL A 126 -55.68 -15.78 -18.13
CA VAL A 126 -57.07 -15.40 -17.77
C VAL A 126 -57.05 -14.44 -16.58
N GLY A 127 -57.64 -13.25 -16.73
CA GLY A 127 -57.63 -12.18 -15.72
C GLY A 127 -56.63 -11.04 -15.95
N ASP A 128 -55.72 -11.14 -16.92
CA ASP A 128 -54.81 -10.05 -17.28
C ASP A 128 -55.55 -8.86 -17.91
N GLU A 129 -55.05 -7.63 -17.78
CA GLU A 129 -55.55 -6.46 -18.53
C GLU A 129 -54.66 -6.17 -19.75
N VAL A 130 -55.26 -6.11 -20.94
CA VAL A 130 -54.62 -5.59 -22.16
C VAL A 130 -55.20 -4.21 -22.50
N ASN A 131 -54.35 -3.20 -22.62
CA ASN A 131 -54.71 -1.91 -23.19
C ASN A 131 -54.73 -2.06 -24.72
N VAL A 132 -55.83 -1.68 -25.35
CA VAL A 132 -55.97 -1.66 -26.81
C VAL A 132 -56.27 -0.24 -27.25
N GLN A 133 -55.40 0.31 -28.08
CA GLN A 133 -55.52 1.64 -28.67
C GLN A 133 -55.59 1.54 -30.19
N MET A 134 -56.64 2.11 -30.76
CA MET A 134 -56.90 2.16 -32.20
C MET A 134 -57.15 3.60 -32.63
N TRP A 135 -56.58 4.00 -33.77
CA TRP A 135 -56.76 5.36 -34.30
C TRP A 135 -56.75 5.42 -35.83
N GLY A 136 -57.38 6.46 -36.38
CA GLY A 136 -57.60 6.65 -37.81
C GLY A 136 -59.10 6.60 -38.12
N ALA A 137 -59.50 5.72 -39.05
CA ALA A 137 -60.89 5.50 -39.46
C ALA A 137 -61.78 4.86 -38.38
N TYR A 138 -61.18 4.40 -37.27
CA TYR A 138 -61.85 3.95 -36.06
C TYR A 138 -61.04 4.44 -34.86
N GLN A 139 -61.69 4.75 -33.74
CA GLN A 139 -61.05 5.23 -32.53
C GLN A 139 -61.52 4.42 -31.32
N LEU A 140 -60.58 3.81 -30.61
CA LEU A 140 -60.80 3.05 -29.37
C LEU A 140 -59.59 3.24 -28.46
N SER A 141 -59.82 3.37 -27.16
CA SER A 141 -58.77 3.33 -26.15
C SER A 141 -59.36 2.74 -24.88
N GLN A 142 -59.20 1.43 -24.69
CA GLN A 142 -59.84 0.70 -23.60
C GLN A 142 -58.90 -0.38 -23.05
N ARG A 143 -58.95 -0.59 -21.73
CA ARG A 143 -58.39 -1.79 -21.09
C ARG A 143 -59.42 -2.89 -21.10
N ILE A 144 -59.03 -4.05 -21.60
CA ILE A 144 -59.89 -5.20 -21.81
C ILE A 144 -59.27 -6.37 -21.04
N THR A 145 -60.00 -6.89 -20.06
CA THR A 145 -59.58 -8.04 -19.27
C THR A 145 -59.68 -9.32 -20.12
N VAL A 146 -58.71 -10.23 -19.97
CA VAL A 146 -58.74 -11.55 -20.59
C VAL A 146 -59.82 -12.40 -19.91
N ASP A 147 -60.82 -12.82 -20.68
CA ASP A 147 -61.98 -13.57 -20.22
C ASP A 147 -61.64 -15.01 -19.78
N SER A 148 -62.61 -15.70 -19.18
CA SER A 148 -62.47 -17.10 -18.73
C SER A 148 -62.34 -18.13 -19.87
N GLN A 149 -62.40 -17.70 -21.12
CA GLN A 149 -62.10 -18.48 -22.32
C GLN A 149 -60.74 -18.10 -22.93
N GLY A 150 -59.98 -17.19 -22.30
CA GLY A 150 -58.65 -16.75 -22.73
C GLY A 150 -58.64 -15.75 -23.88
N ASN A 151 -59.73 -15.01 -24.10
CA ASN A 151 -59.85 -13.99 -25.14
C ASN A 151 -59.95 -12.57 -24.56
N ILE A 152 -59.70 -11.56 -25.39
CA ILE A 152 -60.20 -10.20 -25.19
C ILE A 152 -61.30 -9.91 -26.21
N PHE A 153 -62.38 -9.24 -25.79
CA PHE A 153 -63.45 -8.83 -26.71
C PHE A 153 -63.24 -7.39 -27.18
N ILE A 154 -62.90 -7.22 -28.46
CA ILE A 154 -62.68 -5.90 -29.06
C ILE A 154 -63.96 -5.49 -29.83
N PRO A 155 -64.57 -4.32 -29.54
CA PRO A 155 -65.72 -3.81 -30.30
C PRO A 155 -65.50 -3.84 -31.82
N ASP A 156 -66.55 -4.19 -32.56
CA ASP A 156 -66.57 -4.34 -34.03
C ASP A 156 -65.56 -5.34 -34.66
N VAL A 157 -64.75 -6.01 -33.83
CA VAL A 157 -63.80 -7.08 -34.22
C VAL A 157 -64.24 -8.44 -33.68
N GLY A 158 -64.79 -8.47 -32.46
CA GLY A 158 -65.18 -9.68 -31.74
C GLY A 158 -64.09 -10.22 -30.80
N PRO A 159 -64.19 -11.49 -30.37
CA PRO A 159 -63.23 -12.11 -29.47
C PRO A 159 -61.90 -12.42 -30.19
N VAL A 160 -60.79 -12.06 -29.55
CA VAL A 160 -59.42 -12.38 -29.98
C VAL A 160 -58.75 -13.21 -28.89
N LYS A 161 -58.42 -14.47 -29.20
CA LYS A 161 -57.68 -15.37 -28.30
C LYS A 161 -56.28 -14.80 -28.04
N VAL A 162 -55.94 -14.59 -26.77
CA VAL A 162 -54.63 -14.05 -26.34
C VAL A 162 -53.97 -14.86 -25.23
N GLU A 163 -54.70 -15.72 -24.51
CA GLU A 163 -54.10 -16.64 -23.54
C GLU A 163 -52.99 -17.50 -24.19
N GLY A 164 -51.84 -17.60 -23.51
CA GLY A 164 -50.67 -18.34 -23.96
C GLY A 164 -49.75 -17.57 -24.94
N VAL A 165 -50.23 -16.48 -25.53
CA VAL A 165 -49.44 -15.57 -26.38
C VAL A 165 -48.40 -14.85 -25.52
N GLU A 166 -47.17 -14.73 -26.03
CA GLU A 166 -46.12 -13.95 -25.38
C GLU A 166 -46.41 -12.46 -25.49
N ASN A 167 -46.14 -11.71 -24.42
CA ASN A 167 -46.31 -10.25 -24.36
C ASN A 167 -45.65 -9.53 -25.56
N GLN A 168 -44.46 -9.97 -25.98
CA GLN A 168 -43.77 -9.42 -27.17
C GLN A 168 -44.51 -9.65 -28.51
N GLN A 169 -45.39 -10.66 -28.59
CA GLN A 169 -46.17 -11.01 -29.78
C GLN A 169 -47.61 -10.43 -29.75
N LEU A 170 -48.07 -9.96 -28.58
CA LEU A 170 -49.45 -9.54 -28.33
C LEU A 170 -49.98 -8.53 -29.36
N ASN A 171 -49.22 -7.46 -29.58
CA ASN A 171 -49.55 -6.39 -30.51
C ASN A 171 -49.75 -6.93 -31.95
N GLU A 172 -48.91 -7.88 -32.39
CA GLU A 172 -49.01 -8.47 -33.72
C GLU A 172 -50.23 -9.38 -33.85
N VAL A 173 -50.48 -10.25 -32.85
CA VAL A 173 -51.62 -11.19 -32.84
C VAL A 173 -52.96 -10.44 -32.87
N ILE A 174 -53.07 -9.35 -32.11
CA ILE A 174 -54.25 -8.48 -32.12
C ILE A 174 -54.36 -7.74 -33.46
N GLN A 175 -53.29 -7.13 -33.95
CA GLN A 175 -53.30 -6.39 -35.22
C GLN A 175 -53.68 -7.31 -36.41
N GLN A 176 -53.24 -8.57 -36.40
CA GLN A 176 -53.64 -9.58 -37.39
C GLN A 176 -55.14 -9.92 -37.33
N HIS A 177 -55.78 -9.87 -36.15
CA HIS A 177 -57.24 -10.03 -36.03
C HIS A 177 -57.99 -8.79 -36.49
N VAL A 178 -57.60 -7.60 -36.04
CA VAL A 178 -58.25 -6.33 -36.41
C VAL A 178 -58.24 -6.09 -37.93
N LYS A 179 -57.15 -6.48 -38.62
CA LYS A 179 -57.05 -6.43 -40.10
C LYS A 179 -58.08 -7.30 -40.85
N LYS A 180 -58.76 -8.26 -40.19
CA LYS A 180 -59.82 -9.08 -40.80
C LYS A 180 -61.11 -8.26 -40.98
N SER A 181 -61.48 -7.48 -39.97
CA SER A 181 -62.65 -6.60 -39.97
C SER A 181 -62.35 -5.24 -40.62
N PHE A 182 -61.26 -4.58 -40.23
CA PHE A 182 -60.87 -3.25 -40.68
C PHE A 182 -59.79 -3.31 -41.77
N LYS A 183 -60.21 -3.30 -43.05
CA LYS A 183 -59.31 -3.56 -44.18
C LYS A 183 -58.37 -2.40 -44.55
N LYS A 184 -58.67 -1.16 -44.18
CA LYS A 184 -57.83 0.03 -44.40
C LYS A 184 -58.09 1.11 -43.34
N GLY A 185 -57.11 1.97 -43.11
CA GLY A 185 -57.28 3.25 -42.40
C GLY A 185 -57.27 3.19 -40.87
N VAL A 186 -57.11 2.01 -40.26
CA VAL A 186 -57.02 1.85 -38.80
C VAL A 186 -55.61 1.39 -38.42
N ASN A 187 -54.98 2.15 -37.51
CA ASN A 187 -53.76 1.75 -36.82
C ASN A 187 -54.12 1.15 -35.47
N LEU A 188 -53.25 0.30 -34.93
CA LEU A 188 -53.42 -0.34 -33.62
C LEU A 188 -52.09 -0.44 -32.87
N TYR A 189 -52.17 -0.20 -31.57
CA TYR A 189 -51.18 -0.56 -30.56
C TYR A 189 -51.89 -1.33 -29.44
N ALA A 190 -51.29 -2.40 -28.94
CA ALA A 190 -51.80 -3.12 -27.77
C ALA A 190 -50.67 -3.65 -26.87
N ASP A 191 -50.83 -3.47 -25.56
CA ASP A 191 -49.85 -3.76 -24.52
C ASP A 191 -50.50 -4.33 -23.25
N LEU A 192 -49.78 -5.21 -22.55
CA LEU A 192 -50.16 -5.74 -21.25
C LEU A 192 -50.03 -4.63 -20.19
N VAL A 193 -51.05 -4.41 -19.36
CA VAL A 193 -51.08 -3.28 -18.40
C VAL A 193 -50.56 -3.69 -17.01
N THR A 194 -50.92 -4.90 -16.57
CA THR A 194 -50.59 -5.46 -15.26
C THR A 194 -50.43 -6.96 -15.33
N ALA A 195 -49.29 -7.45 -14.85
CA ALA A 195 -49.15 -8.85 -14.44
C ALA A 195 -49.94 -9.11 -13.15
N GLN A 196 -50.45 -10.33 -12.97
CA GLN A 196 -51.33 -10.67 -11.85
C GLN A 196 -50.59 -10.65 -10.50
N PRO A 197 -51.23 -10.20 -9.41
CA PRO A 197 -50.76 -10.49 -8.05
C PRO A 197 -50.69 -12.00 -7.80
N VAL A 198 -49.57 -12.47 -7.26
CA VAL A 198 -49.34 -13.88 -6.90
C VAL A 198 -48.72 -13.98 -5.52
N GLN A 199 -48.99 -15.10 -4.85
CA GLN A 199 -48.33 -15.47 -3.60
C GLN A 199 -47.37 -16.64 -3.87
N VAL A 200 -46.10 -16.46 -3.54
CA VAL A 200 -45.00 -17.39 -3.83
C VAL A 200 -44.30 -17.75 -2.52
N TYR A 201 -44.09 -19.05 -2.29
CA TYR A 201 -43.33 -19.52 -1.15
C TYR A 201 -41.84 -19.32 -1.39
N VAL A 202 -41.10 -18.82 -0.39
CA VAL A 202 -39.64 -18.79 -0.40
C VAL A 202 -39.14 -19.67 0.73
N ALA A 203 -38.32 -20.66 0.40
CA ALA A 203 -37.99 -21.77 1.29
C ALA A 203 -36.52 -22.22 1.17
N GLY A 204 -36.09 -23.04 2.13
CA GLY A 204 -34.71 -23.49 2.24
C GLY A 204 -33.84 -22.45 2.94
N PHE A 205 -32.60 -22.28 2.48
CA PHE A 205 -31.56 -21.52 3.18
C PHE A 205 -31.60 -20.01 2.89
N VAL A 206 -32.75 -19.40 3.19
CA VAL A 206 -32.96 -17.94 3.23
C VAL A 206 -33.05 -17.44 4.68
N ASN A 207 -32.88 -16.14 4.88
CA ASN A 207 -32.89 -15.54 6.23
C ASN A 207 -34.30 -15.46 6.84
N SER A 208 -35.36 -15.52 6.02
CA SER A 208 -36.76 -15.63 6.47
C SER A 208 -37.57 -16.47 5.48
N PRO A 209 -37.72 -17.79 5.72
CA PRO A 209 -38.64 -18.63 4.93
C PRO A 209 -40.10 -18.24 5.18
N GLY A 210 -40.93 -18.23 4.14
CA GLY A 210 -42.32 -17.76 4.27
C GLY A 210 -43.11 -17.77 2.95
N LEU A 211 -44.31 -17.20 2.99
CA LEU A 211 -45.16 -16.90 1.83
C LEU A 211 -45.09 -15.39 1.56
N TYR A 212 -44.85 -15.00 0.30
CA TYR A 212 -44.57 -13.62 -0.08
C TYR A 212 -45.45 -13.16 -1.24
N ASP A 213 -45.95 -11.92 -1.15
CA ASP A 213 -46.75 -11.26 -2.18
C ASP A 213 -45.85 -10.58 -3.24
N GLY A 214 -46.23 -10.71 -4.51
CA GLY A 214 -45.60 -10.03 -5.63
C GLY A 214 -46.43 -10.13 -6.90
N LEU A 215 -45.83 -9.85 -8.04
CA LEU A 215 -46.44 -9.98 -9.37
C LEU A 215 -45.94 -11.24 -10.07
N SER A 216 -46.75 -11.81 -10.97
CA SER A 216 -46.35 -12.98 -11.80
C SER A 216 -45.18 -12.68 -12.75
N SER A 217 -44.81 -11.41 -12.91
CA SER A 217 -43.61 -10.92 -13.63
C SER A 217 -42.39 -10.65 -12.74
N ASP A 218 -42.52 -10.65 -11.40
CA ASP A 218 -41.43 -10.27 -10.51
C ASP A 218 -40.32 -11.32 -10.49
N SER A 219 -39.07 -10.84 -10.42
CA SER A 219 -37.90 -11.73 -10.48
C SER A 219 -37.72 -12.55 -9.21
N VAL A 220 -37.07 -13.71 -9.33
CA VAL A 220 -36.62 -14.50 -8.18
C VAL A 220 -35.77 -13.68 -7.20
N ILE A 221 -35.04 -12.66 -7.68
CA ILE A 221 -34.25 -11.76 -6.82
C ILE A 221 -35.14 -10.87 -5.92
N TYR A 222 -36.31 -10.42 -6.41
CA TYR A 222 -37.29 -9.67 -5.60
C TYR A 222 -37.78 -10.52 -4.42
N PHE A 223 -38.26 -11.74 -4.70
CA PHE A 223 -38.75 -12.65 -3.66
C PHE A 223 -37.64 -13.07 -2.67
N LEU A 224 -36.40 -13.27 -3.14
CA LEU A 224 -35.26 -13.53 -2.25
C LEU A 224 -34.90 -12.31 -1.38
N CYS A 225 -34.99 -11.08 -1.89
CA CYS A 225 -34.86 -9.87 -1.06
C CYS A 225 -35.98 -9.77 -0.02
N ALA A 226 -37.23 -10.06 -0.39
CA ALA A 226 -38.37 -10.06 0.53
C ALA A 226 -38.22 -11.10 1.65
N ALA A 227 -37.61 -12.24 1.36
CA ALA A 227 -37.18 -13.27 2.32
C ALA A 227 -35.92 -12.91 3.13
N GLY A 228 -35.53 -11.63 3.17
CA GLY A 228 -34.35 -11.14 3.90
C GLY A 228 -33.01 -11.55 3.28
N GLY A 229 -32.99 -12.08 2.06
CA GLY A 229 -31.81 -12.58 1.36
C GLY A 229 -31.46 -14.04 1.67
N ILE A 230 -30.42 -14.52 0.99
CA ILE A 230 -29.85 -15.86 1.20
C ILE A 230 -29.01 -15.89 2.49
N ASN A 231 -29.08 -17.00 3.23
CA ASN A 231 -28.26 -17.23 4.42
C ASN A 231 -26.78 -17.46 4.03
N LEU A 232 -25.92 -16.51 4.37
CA LEU A 232 -24.50 -16.49 3.97
C LEU A 232 -23.62 -17.60 4.58
N ASN A 233 -24.16 -18.43 5.49
CA ASN A 233 -23.44 -19.58 6.05
C ASN A 233 -23.83 -20.92 5.41
N GLU A 234 -24.97 -20.98 4.74
CA GLU A 234 -25.61 -22.27 4.42
C GLU A 234 -26.30 -22.30 3.05
N GLY A 235 -26.73 -21.15 2.50
CA GLY A 235 -27.52 -21.08 1.27
C GLY A 235 -26.67 -20.88 0.02
N SER A 236 -26.97 -21.68 -1.00
CA SER A 236 -26.32 -21.61 -2.30
C SER A 236 -26.80 -20.39 -3.08
N PHE A 237 -25.86 -19.61 -3.63
CA PHE A 237 -26.17 -18.56 -4.60
C PHE A 237 -26.32 -19.13 -6.03
N ARG A 238 -25.99 -20.41 -6.22
CA ARG A 238 -25.93 -21.09 -7.53
C ARG A 238 -26.95 -22.21 -7.71
N ASP A 239 -27.42 -22.78 -6.60
CA ASP A 239 -28.33 -23.91 -6.57
C ASP A 239 -29.73 -23.53 -6.06
N ILE A 240 -30.41 -22.65 -6.80
CA ILE A 240 -31.76 -22.17 -6.51
C ILE A 240 -32.74 -22.80 -7.53
N ALA A 241 -33.88 -23.30 -7.06
CA ALA A 241 -34.89 -23.92 -7.91
C ALA A 241 -36.27 -23.27 -7.74
N VAL A 242 -36.96 -23.04 -8.85
CA VAL A 242 -38.39 -22.71 -8.86
C VAL A 242 -39.19 -24.00 -9.07
N ILE A 243 -40.12 -24.28 -8.17
CA ILE A 243 -40.86 -25.54 -8.06
C ILE A 243 -42.37 -25.24 -8.16
N ARG A 244 -43.08 -25.95 -9.03
CA ARG A 244 -44.55 -25.89 -9.16
C ARG A 244 -45.13 -27.29 -9.02
N ASN A 245 -46.16 -27.46 -8.19
CA ASN A 245 -46.81 -28.75 -7.95
C ASN A 245 -45.81 -29.89 -7.61
N GLY A 246 -44.80 -29.57 -6.79
CA GLY A 246 -43.74 -30.49 -6.38
C GLY A 246 -42.66 -30.80 -7.43
N LYS A 247 -42.73 -30.23 -8.65
CA LYS A 247 -41.76 -30.46 -9.73
C LYS A 247 -40.87 -29.23 -9.95
N PRO A 248 -39.54 -29.37 -10.05
CA PRO A 248 -38.66 -28.26 -10.41
C PRO A 248 -38.91 -27.85 -11.86
N LEU A 249 -39.33 -26.61 -12.08
CA LEU A 249 -39.56 -26.03 -13.41
C LEU A 249 -38.32 -25.31 -13.96
N ARG A 250 -37.58 -24.61 -13.08
CA ARG A 250 -36.43 -23.80 -13.47
C ARG A 250 -35.34 -23.85 -12.41
N GLN A 251 -34.09 -23.91 -12.88
CA GLN A 251 -32.90 -23.71 -12.07
C GLN A 251 -32.39 -22.28 -12.29
N VAL A 252 -31.92 -21.63 -11.22
CA VAL A 252 -31.44 -20.25 -11.21
C VAL A 252 -30.06 -20.20 -10.53
N ASP A 253 -29.10 -19.59 -11.21
CA ASP A 253 -27.75 -19.31 -10.68
C ASP A 253 -27.55 -17.78 -10.66
N LEU A 254 -27.37 -17.20 -9.48
CA LEU A 254 -27.20 -15.76 -9.32
C LEU A 254 -25.81 -15.28 -9.78
N TYR A 255 -24.85 -16.18 -10.02
CA TYR A 255 -23.57 -15.81 -10.62
C TYR A 255 -23.74 -15.37 -12.08
N ASP A 256 -24.76 -15.86 -12.79
CA ASP A 256 -25.06 -15.38 -14.15
C ASP A 256 -25.55 -13.93 -14.15
N PHE A 257 -26.29 -13.52 -13.12
CA PHE A 257 -26.60 -12.10 -12.91
C PHE A 257 -25.34 -11.31 -12.53
N LEU A 258 -24.60 -11.78 -11.52
CA LEU A 258 -23.45 -11.06 -10.95
C LEU A 258 -22.24 -10.91 -11.89
N PHE A 259 -22.07 -11.82 -12.87
CA PHE A 259 -20.97 -11.76 -13.85
C PHE A 259 -21.39 -11.39 -15.27
N LYS A 260 -22.62 -11.72 -15.71
CA LYS A 260 -23.08 -11.48 -17.09
C LYS A 260 -24.16 -10.39 -17.18
N GLY A 261 -24.66 -9.88 -16.04
CA GLY A 261 -25.81 -8.97 -15.98
C GLY A 261 -27.14 -9.62 -16.33
N PHE A 262 -27.18 -10.95 -16.49
CA PHE A 262 -28.35 -11.65 -17.04
C PHE A 262 -29.23 -12.25 -15.94
N VAL A 263 -30.48 -11.79 -15.87
CA VAL A 263 -31.57 -12.47 -15.15
C VAL A 263 -32.42 -13.18 -16.20
N THR A 264 -32.65 -14.49 -16.06
CA THR A 264 -33.65 -15.14 -16.93
C THR A 264 -35.04 -14.65 -16.51
N PRO A 265 -35.88 -14.12 -17.43
CA PRO A 265 -37.29 -13.94 -17.14
C PRO A 265 -37.96 -15.27 -16.79
N PHE A 266 -38.89 -15.26 -15.85
CA PHE A 266 -39.72 -16.43 -15.53
C PHE A 266 -41.08 -15.96 -15.01
N GLN A 267 -42.16 -16.62 -15.44
CA GLN A 267 -43.51 -16.28 -15.03
C GLN A 267 -43.93 -17.13 -13.82
N LEU A 268 -43.83 -16.53 -12.63
CA LEU A 268 -44.28 -17.15 -11.38
C LEU A 268 -45.81 -17.23 -11.37
N HIS A 269 -46.34 -18.24 -10.67
CA HIS A 269 -47.77 -18.44 -10.46
C HIS A 269 -48.05 -18.61 -8.96
N GLN A 270 -49.30 -18.41 -8.55
CA GLN A 270 -49.70 -18.58 -7.16
C GLN A 270 -49.42 -20.02 -6.69
N GLY A 271 -48.74 -20.17 -5.55
CA GLY A 271 -48.34 -21.46 -4.99
C GLY A 271 -47.03 -22.03 -5.54
N ASP A 272 -46.30 -21.30 -6.39
CA ASP A 272 -44.90 -21.64 -6.69
C ASP A 272 -44.02 -21.58 -5.43
N THR A 273 -42.95 -22.37 -5.40
CA THR A 273 -41.92 -22.34 -4.37
C THR A 273 -40.55 -22.01 -4.97
N ILE A 274 -39.92 -20.93 -4.50
CA ILE A 274 -38.51 -20.62 -4.70
C ILE A 274 -37.72 -21.31 -3.57
N LEU A 275 -36.98 -22.36 -3.91
CA LEU A 275 -36.17 -23.16 -2.98
C LEU A 275 -34.69 -22.86 -3.15
N VAL A 276 -34.07 -22.26 -2.12
CA VAL A 276 -32.61 -22.09 -2.02
C VAL A 276 -32.02 -23.34 -1.37
N LYS A 277 -31.20 -24.10 -2.10
CA LYS A 277 -30.57 -25.33 -1.60
C LYS A 277 -29.28 -25.02 -0.83
N ALA A 278 -28.73 -26.03 -0.15
CA ALA A 278 -27.51 -25.89 0.63
C ALA A 278 -26.30 -25.56 -0.28
N GLN A 279 -25.44 -24.64 0.15
CA GLN A 279 -24.15 -24.40 -0.50
C GLN A 279 -23.25 -25.64 -0.37
N LYS A 280 -22.49 -25.94 -1.43
CA LYS A 280 -21.74 -27.20 -1.54
C LYS A 280 -20.23 -27.03 -1.45
N TYR A 281 -19.66 -26.29 -2.40
CA TYR A 281 -18.23 -26.32 -2.68
C TYR A 281 -17.67 -24.92 -2.60
N ILE A 282 -17.16 -24.55 -1.42
CA ILE A 282 -16.62 -23.22 -1.14
C ILE A 282 -15.10 -23.22 -1.24
N ILE A 283 -14.54 -22.17 -1.84
CA ILE A 283 -13.12 -21.83 -1.82
C ILE A 283 -12.94 -20.39 -1.34
N SER A 284 -11.76 -20.03 -0.83
CA SER A 284 -11.45 -18.67 -0.36
C SER A 284 -10.34 -18.06 -1.20
N VAL A 285 -10.52 -16.84 -1.73
CA VAL A 285 -9.56 -16.18 -2.64
C VAL A 285 -9.18 -14.79 -2.13
N ALA A 286 -7.87 -14.52 -2.03
CA ALA A 286 -7.33 -13.23 -1.61
C ALA A 286 -5.99 -12.89 -2.30
N GLY A 287 -5.40 -11.76 -1.94
CA GLY A 287 -4.09 -11.29 -2.44
C GLY A 287 -4.22 -10.30 -3.58
N ASP A 288 -3.39 -10.43 -4.62
CA ASP A 288 -3.42 -9.64 -5.87
C ASP A 288 -4.69 -9.92 -6.72
N VAL A 289 -5.87 -9.63 -6.18
CA VAL A 289 -7.18 -9.80 -6.84
C VAL A 289 -8.11 -8.64 -6.49
N LYS A 290 -8.92 -8.18 -7.46
CA LYS A 290 -9.93 -7.14 -7.22
C LYS A 290 -11.10 -7.65 -6.38
N SER A 291 -11.39 -8.94 -6.48
CA SER A 291 -12.53 -9.57 -5.81
C SER A 291 -12.05 -10.62 -4.78
N SER A 292 -11.63 -10.14 -3.61
CA SER A 292 -11.25 -11.01 -2.48
C SER A 292 -12.49 -11.53 -1.71
N TYR A 293 -12.97 -12.73 -2.06
CA TYR A 293 -14.19 -13.33 -1.53
C TYR A 293 -14.06 -14.85 -1.29
N GLN A 294 -15.04 -15.42 -0.57
CA GLN A 294 -15.37 -16.83 -0.66
C GLN A 294 -16.27 -17.08 -1.87
N TYR A 295 -15.94 -18.07 -2.69
CA TYR A 295 -16.64 -18.38 -3.94
C TYR A 295 -17.26 -19.77 -3.91
N GLU A 296 -18.43 -19.90 -4.50
CA GLU A 296 -19.15 -21.16 -4.68
C GLU A 296 -18.89 -21.76 -6.07
N LEU A 297 -18.49 -23.03 -6.05
CA LEU A 297 -18.26 -23.86 -7.23
C LEU A 297 -19.47 -24.75 -7.49
N LEU A 298 -19.79 -24.99 -8.77
CA LEU A 298 -20.80 -25.96 -9.18
C LEU A 298 -20.30 -27.40 -8.94
N ASP A 299 -19.01 -27.64 -9.19
CA ASP A 299 -18.32 -28.92 -9.07
C ASP A 299 -17.25 -28.91 -7.97
N GLN A 300 -16.74 -30.10 -7.61
CA GLN A 300 -15.67 -30.24 -6.61
C GLN A 300 -14.33 -29.65 -7.06
N GLU A 301 -14.14 -29.41 -8.36
CA GLU A 301 -12.91 -28.89 -8.96
C GLU A 301 -13.20 -27.73 -9.92
N LEU A 302 -12.32 -26.74 -9.96
CA LEU A 302 -12.36 -25.62 -10.90
C LEU A 302 -10.96 -25.40 -11.50
N PRO A 303 -10.80 -25.20 -12.83
CA PRO A 303 -9.49 -24.85 -13.40
C PRO A 303 -9.06 -23.44 -12.95
N LEU A 304 -7.76 -23.26 -12.68
CA LEU A 304 -7.19 -21.98 -12.22
C LEU A 304 -7.61 -20.79 -13.11
N SER A 305 -7.62 -20.97 -14.44
CA SER A 305 -7.99 -19.91 -15.39
C SER A 305 -9.43 -19.39 -15.22
N ALA A 306 -10.38 -20.28 -14.88
CA ALA A 306 -11.75 -19.86 -14.56
C ALA A 306 -11.80 -19.09 -13.23
N LEU A 307 -11.00 -19.51 -12.23
CA LEU A 307 -10.88 -18.77 -10.97
C LEU A 307 -10.25 -17.37 -11.17
N MET A 308 -9.25 -17.25 -12.05
CA MET A 308 -8.60 -15.97 -12.33
C MET A 308 -9.57 -14.94 -12.91
N SER A 309 -10.49 -15.39 -13.78
CA SER A 309 -11.59 -14.57 -14.30
C SER A 309 -12.60 -14.22 -13.19
N LEU A 310 -13.03 -15.21 -12.41
CA LEU A 310 -14.00 -15.08 -11.32
C LEU A 310 -13.55 -14.10 -10.21
N ALA A 311 -12.26 -14.11 -9.89
CA ALA A 311 -11.62 -13.26 -8.88
C ALA A 311 -11.14 -11.90 -9.43
N ASN A 312 -11.11 -11.73 -10.76
CA ASN A 312 -10.56 -10.55 -11.44
C ASN A 312 -9.14 -10.23 -10.92
N VAL A 313 -8.24 -11.21 -11.11
CA VAL A 313 -6.83 -11.17 -10.67
C VAL A 313 -6.10 -9.95 -11.25
N GLU A 314 -5.28 -9.29 -10.43
CA GLU A 314 -4.55 -8.11 -10.88
C GLU A 314 -3.40 -8.46 -11.83
N PRO A 315 -3.09 -7.62 -12.85
CA PRO A 315 -1.92 -7.79 -13.71
C PRO A 315 -0.57 -7.72 -12.98
N THR A 316 -0.56 -7.39 -11.69
CA THR A 316 0.62 -7.46 -10.83
C THR A 316 0.96 -8.90 -10.44
N ALA A 317 -0.04 -9.79 -10.31
CA ALA A 317 0.15 -11.16 -9.88
C ALA A 317 1.06 -11.97 -10.83
N THR A 318 1.84 -12.87 -10.26
CA THR A 318 2.78 -13.74 -11.00
C THR A 318 2.70 -15.19 -10.52
N TYR A 319 2.43 -15.42 -9.23
CA TYR A 319 2.30 -16.73 -8.63
C TYR A 319 0.97 -16.90 -7.90
N VAL A 320 0.54 -18.16 -7.78
CA VAL A 320 -0.58 -18.57 -6.93
C VAL A 320 -0.10 -19.52 -5.84
N ARG A 321 -0.44 -19.20 -4.59
CA ARG A 321 -0.26 -20.05 -3.42
C ARG A 321 -1.61 -20.68 -3.07
N ILE A 322 -1.68 -22.01 -3.08
CA ILE A 322 -2.87 -22.76 -2.66
C ILE A 322 -2.53 -23.51 -1.36
N GLN A 323 -3.25 -23.21 -0.28
CA GLN A 323 -3.31 -24.05 0.90
C GLN A 323 -4.53 -24.98 0.77
N ARG A 324 -4.28 -26.27 0.59
CA ARG A 324 -5.28 -27.32 0.46
C ARG A 324 -5.47 -28.03 1.81
N ASN A 325 -6.63 -27.80 2.42
CA ASN A 325 -6.99 -28.36 3.74
C ASN A 325 -7.77 -29.69 3.62
N GLN A 326 -7.50 -30.47 2.58
CA GLN A 326 -8.16 -31.76 2.34
C GLN A 326 -7.38 -32.90 3.02
N GLY A 327 -7.94 -33.47 4.09
CA GLY A 327 -7.34 -34.58 4.84
C GLY A 327 -6.78 -34.17 6.21
N ARG A 328 -5.88 -34.99 6.77
CA ARG A 328 -5.35 -34.80 8.13
C ARG A 328 -4.25 -33.74 8.27
N GLN A 329 -3.66 -33.29 7.17
CA GLN A 329 -2.56 -32.32 7.15
C GLN A 329 -2.77 -31.33 6.00
N PRO A 330 -2.57 -30.02 6.19
CA PRO A 330 -2.64 -29.05 5.11
C PRO A 330 -1.47 -29.26 4.14
N THR A 331 -1.74 -29.14 2.85
CA THR A 331 -0.70 -29.16 1.80
C THR A 331 -0.63 -27.80 1.11
N PHE A 332 0.58 -27.41 0.70
CA PHE A 332 0.82 -26.11 0.07
C PHE A 332 1.34 -26.32 -1.35
N ILE A 333 0.76 -25.60 -2.31
CA ILE A 333 1.17 -25.56 -3.72
C ILE A 333 1.59 -24.12 -4.02
N TYR A 334 2.72 -23.94 -4.70
CA TYR A 334 3.19 -22.64 -5.17
C TYR A 334 3.67 -22.77 -6.61
N GLU A 335 2.92 -22.19 -7.55
CA GLU A 335 3.15 -22.33 -9.00
C GLU A 335 2.87 -20.96 -9.70
N PRO A 336 3.51 -20.68 -10.85
CA PRO A 336 3.21 -19.49 -11.65
C PRO A 336 1.75 -19.49 -12.16
N ILE A 337 1.10 -18.33 -12.21
CA ILE A 337 -0.30 -18.22 -12.68
C ILE A 337 -0.48 -18.60 -14.17
N HIS A 338 0.61 -18.56 -14.93
CA HIS A 338 0.67 -18.95 -16.34
C HIS A 338 1.50 -20.22 -16.57
N SER A 339 1.51 -21.13 -15.58
CA SER A 339 2.14 -22.46 -15.71
C SER A 339 1.50 -23.27 -16.85
N SER A 340 2.31 -24.01 -17.60
CA SER A 340 1.85 -24.89 -18.69
C SER A 340 1.12 -26.15 -18.20
N LYS A 341 1.19 -26.45 -16.89
CA LYS A 341 0.46 -27.54 -16.25
C LYS A 341 -0.96 -27.05 -15.88
N PRO A 342 -2.04 -27.74 -16.29
CA PRO A 342 -3.40 -27.33 -15.94
C PRO A 342 -3.68 -27.56 -14.44
N LEU A 343 -3.52 -26.51 -13.63
CA LEU A 343 -3.74 -26.55 -12.19
C LEU A 343 -5.25 -26.52 -11.87
N LYS A 344 -5.71 -27.51 -11.11
CA LYS A 344 -7.07 -27.58 -10.57
C LYS A 344 -7.13 -27.14 -9.11
N ILE A 345 -8.00 -26.16 -8.86
CA ILE A 345 -8.50 -25.77 -7.55
C ILE A 345 -9.56 -26.78 -7.12
N LYS A 346 -9.65 -27.07 -5.82
CA LYS A 346 -10.65 -27.98 -5.23
C LYS A 346 -11.44 -27.31 -4.11
N ALA A 347 -12.64 -27.81 -3.82
CA ALA A 347 -13.43 -27.38 -2.67
C ALA A 347 -12.63 -27.44 -1.35
N GLY A 348 -12.69 -26.38 -0.54
CA GLY A 348 -11.92 -26.22 0.71
C GLY A 348 -10.50 -25.66 0.54
N ASP A 349 -10.03 -25.41 -0.69
CA ASP A 349 -8.77 -24.71 -0.93
C ASP A 349 -8.86 -23.22 -0.49
N ARG A 350 -7.77 -22.71 0.09
CA ARG A 350 -7.52 -21.28 0.29
C ARG A 350 -6.45 -20.83 -0.71
N ILE A 351 -6.77 -19.83 -1.52
CA ILE A 351 -5.96 -19.35 -2.65
C ILE A 351 -5.49 -17.93 -2.35
N THR A 352 -4.19 -17.69 -2.46
CA THR A 352 -3.59 -16.34 -2.45
C THR A 352 -2.88 -16.11 -3.77
N PHE A 353 -3.27 -15.09 -4.53
CA PHE A 353 -2.49 -14.59 -5.66
C PHE A 353 -1.44 -13.58 -5.15
N VAL A 354 -0.22 -13.63 -5.68
CA VAL A 354 0.88 -12.75 -5.23
C VAL A 354 1.73 -12.25 -6.39
N ALA A 355 2.18 -11.00 -6.29
CA ALA A 355 3.22 -10.41 -7.12
C ALA A 355 4.64 -10.74 -6.64
N ASP A 356 5.04 -12.02 -6.70
CA ASP A 356 6.44 -12.43 -6.47
C ASP A 356 7.26 -12.21 -7.76
N LYS A 357 8.24 -11.30 -7.69
CA LYS A 357 8.99 -10.79 -8.85
C LYS A 357 10.47 -10.66 -8.51
N GLU A 358 11.30 -11.43 -9.19
CA GLU A 358 12.75 -11.36 -9.03
C GLU A 358 13.30 -10.03 -9.54
N VAL A 359 13.99 -9.29 -8.67
CA VAL A 359 14.59 -7.98 -9.00
C VAL A 359 15.92 -8.18 -9.74
N GLN A 360 15.84 -8.69 -10.97
CA GLN A 360 16.99 -8.97 -11.84
C GLN A 360 17.74 -7.71 -12.34
N GLN A 361 17.26 -6.52 -11.98
CA GLN A 361 17.78 -5.23 -12.42
C GLN A 361 18.19 -4.38 -11.21
N THR A 362 19.30 -3.67 -11.36
CA THR A 362 19.95 -2.87 -10.32
C THR A 362 20.09 -1.44 -10.82
N LEU A 363 19.45 -0.48 -10.15
CA LEU A 363 19.62 0.94 -10.43
C LEU A 363 20.91 1.43 -9.78
N ILE A 364 21.75 2.10 -10.56
CA ILE A 364 22.98 2.76 -10.10
C ILE A 364 23.01 4.21 -10.58
N THR A 365 23.56 5.09 -9.75
CA THR A 365 23.72 6.52 -10.08
C THR A 365 25.18 6.84 -10.37
N VAL A 366 25.42 7.64 -11.39
CA VAL A 366 26.76 8.06 -11.80
C VAL A 366 26.89 9.59 -11.67
N LYS A 367 28.02 10.04 -11.15
CA LYS A 367 28.34 11.46 -10.91
C LYS A 367 29.75 11.79 -11.42
N GLY A 368 29.98 13.08 -11.70
CA GLY A 368 31.27 13.57 -12.19
C GLY A 368 31.42 13.48 -13.70
N GLN A 369 32.63 13.19 -14.18
CA GLN A 369 33.05 13.43 -15.56
C GLN A 369 32.63 12.32 -16.54
N VAL A 370 31.32 12.27 -16.81
CA VAL A 370 30.64 11.26 -17.63
C VAL A 370 29.71 11.94 -18.62
N LYS A 371 29.56 11.36 -19.82
CA LYS A 371 28.69 11.86 -20.88
C LYS A 371 27.35 11.13 -20.89
N GLY A 372 26.26 11.86 -21.12
CA GLY A 372 24.92 11.26 -21.24
C GLY A 372 24.23 11.02 -19.88
N PRO A 373 23.49 9.91 -19.71
CA PRO A 373 22.63 9.71 -18.56
C PRO A 373 23.42 9.55 -17.26
N HIS A 374 22.86 10.04 -16.16
CA HIS A 374 23.45 9.94 -14.82
C HIS A 374 22.85 8.81 -13.97
N GLN A 375 21.93 8.04 -14.55
CA GLN A 375 21.33 6.84 -13.96
C GLN A 375 21.37 5.72 -14.98
N TYR A 376 21.76 4.53 -14.52
CA TYR A 376 21.85 3.34 -15.35
C TYR A 376 21.15 2.17 -14.65
N VAL A 377 20.46 1.34 -15.45
CA VAL A 377 19.89 0.09 -14.99
C VAL A 377 20.76 -1.04 -15.53
N VAL A 378 21.45 -1.74 -14.63
CA VAL A 378 22.34 -2.87 -14.97
C VAL A 378 21.72 -4.19 -14.54
N LYS A 379 22.13 -5.30 -15.15
CA LYS A 379 21.70 -6.63 -14.67
C LYS A 379 22.29 -6.90 -13.28
N GLN A 380 21.52 -7.50 -12.39
CA GLN A 380 22.00 -7.99 -11.10
C GLN A 380 23.24 -8.89 -11.30
N GLY A 381 24.28 -8.68 -10.49
CA GLY A 381 25.58 -9.35 -10.65
C GLY A 381 26.57 -8.64 -11.60
N THR A 382 26.22 -7.50 -12.19
CA THR A 382 27.18 -6.67 -12.94
C THR A 382 28.30 -6.16 -12.02
N THR A 383 29.55 -6.24 -12.49
CA THR A 383 30.73 -5.78 -11.74
C THR A 383 31.08 -4.33 -12.05
N LEU A 384 31.71 -3.63 -11.10
CA LEU A 384 32.20 -2.26 -11.28
C LEU A 384 33.11 -2.13 -12.51
N ARG A 385 34.04 -3.09 -12.73
CA ARG A 385 34.87 -3.10 -13.94
C ARG A 385 34.06 -3.23 -15.23
N GLN A 386 33.06 -4.12 -15.25
CA GLN A 386 32.24 -4.33 -16.44
C GLN A 386 31.44 -3.07 -16.78
N PHE A 387 30.84 -2.44 -15.78
CA PHE A 387 30.09 -1.20 -15.95
C PHE A 387 30.96 -0.03 -16.42
N LEU A 388 32.11 0.21 -15.76
CA LEU A 388 33.03 1.28 -16.14
C LEU A 388 33.58 1.13 -17.57
N LYS A 389 33.69 -0.10 -18.11
CA LYS A 389 34.03 -0.35 -19.52
C LYS A 389 32.94 0.03 -20.52
N THR A 390 31.67 0.01 -20.09
CA THR A 390 30.52 0.41 -20.93
C THR A 390 30.18 1.90 -20.82
N LEU A 391 30.84 2.63 -19.92
CA LEU A 391 30.49 3.99 -19.54
C LEU A 391 31.19 5.03 -20.46
N PRO A 392 30.45 5.90 -21.19
CA PRO A 392 31.06 6.95 -22.00
C PRO A 392 31.61 8.10 -21.14
N LEU A 393 32.93 8.15 -20.99
CA LEU A 393 33.63 9.13 -20.14
C LEU A 393 33.87 10.49 -20.84
N ALA A 394 34.07 11.54 -20.04
CA ALA A 394 34.64 12.80 -20.50
C ALA A 394 36.17 12.73 -20.62
N PRO A 395 36.83 13.61 -21.42
CA PRO A 395 38.27 13.52 -21.68
C PRO A 395 39.17 13.75 -20.45
N ASP A 396 38.64 14.41 -19.42
CA ASP A 396 39.33 14.76 -18.16
C ASP A 396 38.99 13.81 -16.99
N ALA A 397 38.26 12.72 -17.27
CA ALA A 397 37.76 11.78 -16.28
C ALA A 397 38.87 10.91 -15.65
N ASN A 398 39.14 11.13 -14.36
CA ASN A 398 40.20 10.44 -13.63
C ASN A 398 39.73 9.07 -13.11
N LEU A 399 39.88 8.04 -13.93
CA LEU A 399 39.55 6.67 -13.55
C LEU A 399 40.36 6.13 -12.36
N ALA A 400 41.59 6.59 -12.12
CA ALA A 400 42.39 6.11 -10.98
C ALA A 400 41.77 6.49 -9.62
N ASN A 401 41.01 7.58 -9.58
CA ASN A 401 40.39 8.14 -8.38
C ASN A 401 38.86 7.97 -8.33
N VAL A 402 38.31 6.97 -9.01
CA VAL A 402 36.88 6.58 -8.88
C VAL A 402 36.52 6.36 -7.42
N GLN A 403 35.31 6.77 -7.05
CA GLN A 403 34.74 6.60 -5.72
C GLN A 403 33.43 5.84 -5.84
N LEU A 404 33.27 4.79 -5.03
CA LEU A 404 32.01 4.07 -4.87
C LEU A 404 31.43 4.44 -3.50
N PHE A 405 30.20 4.94 -3.46
CA PHE A 405 29.45 5.23 -2.24
C PHE A 405 28.25 4.29 -2.16
N ARG A 406 28.01 3.73 -0.97
CA ARG A 406 27.03 2.66 -0.76
C ARG A 406 26.31 2.82 0.58
N GLU A 407 24.98 2.78 0.54
CA GLU A 407 24.12 3.04 1.70
C GLU A 407 24.34 2.05 2.86
N SER A 408 24.52 0.76 2.57
CA SER A 408 24.82 -0.26 3.60
C SER A 408 26.16 -0.01 4.29
N VAL A 409 27.16 0.54 3.58
CA VAL A 409 28.46 0.91 4.14
C VAL A 409 28.39 2.23 4.91
N ALA A 410 27.55 3.18 4.49
CA ALA A 410 27.22 4.36 5.29
C ALA A 410 26.63 3.95 6.65
N ARG A 411 25.61 3.07 6.64
CA ARG A 411 24.95 2.59 7.87
C ARG A 411 25.94 1.90 8.82
N GLN A 412 26.78 1.01 8.30
CA GLN A 412 27.83 0.34 9.07
C GLN A 412 28.87 1.33 9.63
N GLN A 413 29.27 2.35 8.87
CA GLN A 413 30.15 3.42 9.34
C GLN A 413 29.50 4.24 10.47
N LYS A 414 28.20 4.53 10.36
CA LYS A 414 27.42 5.27 11.37
C LYS A 414 27.26 4.47 12.67
N GLU A 415 26.96 3.17 12.57
CA GLU A 415 26.89 2.26 13.70
C GLU A 415 28.23 2.16 14.45
N ALA A 416 29.34 2.00 13.72
CA ALA A 416 30.69 1.96 14.30
C ALA A 416 31.07 3.29 14.98
N LEU A 417 30.75 4.43 14.37
CA LEU A 417 30.93 5.76 14.96
C LEU A 417 30.11 5.90 16.26
N ASN A 418 28.83 5.54 16.24
CA ASN A 418 27.94 5.59 17.40
C ASN A 418 28.45 4.70 18.55
N ALA A 419 28.98 3.50 18.24
CA ALA A 419 29.59 2.62 19.23
C ALA A 419 30.88 3.21 19.85
N ASN A 420 31.73 3.86 19.05
CA ASN A 420 32.92 4.56 19.52
C ASN A 420 32.56 5.77 20.43
N LEU A 421 31.53 6.53 20.06
CA LEU A 421 31.01 7.64 20.86
C LEU A 421 30.41 7.16 22.20
N ALA A 422 29.62 6.08 22.18
CA ALA A 422 29.07 5.45 23.39
C ALA A 422 30.16 4.81 24.28
N ARG A 423 31.32 4.45 23.73
CA ARG A 423 32.50 4.04 24.49
C ARG A 423 33.19 5.24 25.15
N LEU A 424 33.41 6.32 24.41
CA LEU A 424 33.99 7.57 24.93
C LEU A 424 33.17 8.13 26.10
N GLN A 425 31.84 8.19 25.95
CA GLN A 425 30.94 8.69 26.99
C GLN A 425 31.02 7.83 28.26
N ARG A 426 30.94 6.50 28.15
CA ARG A 426 31.06 5.59 29.32
C ARG A 426 32.42 5.69 30.00
N GLN A 427 33.52 5.71 29.25
CA GLN A 427 34.87 5.84 29.83
C GLN A 427 35.14 7.21 30.48
N THR A 428 34.29 8.21 30.21
CA THR A 428 34.32 9.51 30.91
C THR A 428 33.56 9.44 32.23
N MET A 429 32.44 8.71 32.27
CA MET A 429 31.62 8.50 33.48
C MET A 429 32.31 7.56 34.50
N THR A 430 33.14 6.62 34.05
CA THR A 430 33.89 5.68 34.91
C THR A 430 35.32 6.17 35.21
N GLY A 431 35.50 7.48 35.41
CA GLY A 431 36.78 8.06 35.85
C GLY A 431 37.08 7.75 37.32
N GLU A 432 38.35 7.72 37.70
CA GLU A 432 38.77 7.48 39.09
C GLU A 432 38.31 8.64 40.00
N THR A 433 37.76 8.29 41.17
CA THR A 433 37.26 9.26 42.15
C THR A 433 38.41 10.01 42.81
N LEU A 434 38.53 11.30 42.51
CA LEU A 434 39.49 12.23 43.13
C LEU A 434 38.75 13.31 43.93
N THR A 435 39.53 14.18 44.57
CA THR A 435 39.12 15.10 45.64
C THR A 435 38.24 16.27 45.20
N GLY A 436 37.78 17.09 46.15
CA GLY A 436 36.66 18.03 45.96
C GLY A 436 36.82 19.08 44.84
N ASP A 437 38.03 19.51 44.52
CA ASP A 437 38.28 20.42 43.40
C ASP A 437 38.31 19.70 42.03
N ASP A 438 38.76 18.43 42.01
CA ASP A 438 38.75 17.58 40.82
C ASP A 438 37.32 17.33 40.32
N ALA A 439 36.34 17.27 41.23
CA ALA A 439 34.93 17.07 40.89
C ALA A 439 34.35 18.16 39.98
N LYS A 440 34.71 19.44 40.18
CA LYS A 440 34.27 20.55 39.32
C LYS A 440 34.90 20.47 37.93
N LEU A 441 36.20 20.15 37.88
CA LEU A 441 36.93 19.97 36.64
C LEU A 441 36.38 18.78 35.83
N GLN A 442 36.04 17.68 36.51
CA GLN A 442 35.43 16.50 35.90
C GLN A 442 34.00 16.77 35.40
N ALA A 443 33.21 17.62 36.08
CA ALA A 443 31.89 18.05 35.61
C ALA A 443 32.00 18.85 34.29
N ALA A 444 32.79 19.92 34.27
CA ALA A 444 33.01 20.73 33.07
C ALA A 444 33.60 19.92 31.91
N ARG A 445 34.49 18.97 32.21
CA ARG A 445 35.03 18.01 31.23
C ARG A 445 33.93 17.10 30.65
N SER A 446 33.04 16.59 31.50
CA SER A 446 31.96 15.69 31.10
C SER A 446 30.93 16.42 30.23
N GLU A 447 30.68 17.70 30.49
CA GLU A 447 29.86 18.57 29.64
C GLU A 447 30.47 18.73 28.24
N LEU A 448 31.75 19.12 28.15
CA LEU A 448 32.47 19.26 26.87
C LEU A 448 32.47 17.96 26.04
N ILE A 449 32.64 16.81 26.70
CA ILE A 449 32.60 15.49 26.04
C ILE A 449 31.18 15.12 25.62
N THR A 450 30.17 15.45 26.41
CA THR A 450 28.76 15.22 26.06
C THR A 450 28.36 16.06 24.86
N LYS A 451 28.74 17.34 24.82
CA LYS A 451 28.55 18.24 23.68
C LYS A 451 29.27 17.71 22.42
N PHE A 452 30.54 17.34 22.54
CA PHE A 452 31.28 16.69 21.44
C PHE A 452 30.58 15.42 20.93
N VAL A 453 30.03 14.59 21.83
CA VAL A 453 29.28 13.38 21.46
C VAL A 453 27.96 13.71 20.76
N GLN A 454 27.26 14.78 21.16
CA GLN A 454 26.04 15.25 20.49
C GLN A 454 26.35 15.78 19.07
N GLU A 455 27.36 16.63 18.92
CA GLU A 455 27.79 17.17 17.62
C GLU A 455 28.29 16.05 16.68
N ALA A 456 29.13 15.14 17.19
CA ALA A 456 29.61 13.98 16.43
C ALA A 456 28.48 13.00 16.03
N LYS A 457 27.42 12.88 16.83
CA LYS A 457 26.22 12.09 16.49
C LYS A 457 25.44 12.68 15.31
N GLN A 458 25.56 13.98 15.00
CA GLN A 458 24.86 14.59 13.86
C GLN A 458 25.56 14.35 12.51
N VAL A 459 26.86 14.00 12.48
CA VAL A 459 27.62 13.88 11.23
C VAL A 459 27.13 12.72 10.35
N GLU A 460 26.78 13.02 9.10
CA GLU A 460 26.44 12.01 8.09
C GLU A 460 27.70 11.29 7.56
N THR A 461 27.63 9.97 7.50
CA THR A 461 28.69 9.11 6.97
C THR A 461 28.43 8.81 5.49
N LYS A 462 29.33 9.21 4.59
CA LYS A 462 29.09 9.11 3.14
C LYS A 462 29.11 7.68 2.56
N GLY A 463 29.51 6.68 3.34
CA GLY A 463 29.52 5.28 2.89
C GLY A 463 30.51 4.98 1.78
N GLN A 464 31.63 5.72 1.72
CA GLN A 464 32.64 5.51 0.69
C GLN A 464 33.31 4.14 0.91
N VAL A 465 33.31 3.31 -0.13
CA VAL A 465 34.02 2.04 -0.21
C VAL A 465 35.45 2.31 -0.66
N VAL A 466 36.43 1.76 0.06
CA VAL A 466 37.84 1.81 -0.37
C VAL A 466 38.00 0.90 -1.57
N LEU A 467 38.19 1.49 -2.75
CA LEU A 467 38.53 0.74 -3.95
C LEU A 467 40.02 0.41 -3.93
N GLY A 468 40.34 -0.89 -3.99
CA GLY A 468 41.69 -1.35 -4.28
C GLY A 468 42.08 -1.16 -5.75
N GLU A 469 43.16 -1.81 -6.16
CA GLU A 469 43.72 -1.71 -7.51
C GLU A 469 42.67 -1.97 -8.63
N PRO A 470 42.81 -1.36 -9.83
CA PRO A 470 41.93 -1.65 -10.97
C PRO A 470 41.85 -3.13 -11.36
N SER A 471 42.87 -3.92 -10.98
CA SER A 471 42.92 -5.39 -11.08
C SER A 471 41.94 -6.13 -10.15
N GLN A 472 41.40 -5.48 -9.12
CA GLN A 472 40.45 -6.04 -8.15
C GLN A 472 38.98 -5.67 -8.42
N TRP A 473 38.70 -4.60 -9.19
CA TRP A 473 37.32 -4.14 -9.48
C TRP A 473 36.42 -5.15 -10.22
N GLY A 474 36.96 -6.28 -10.69
CA GLY A 474 36.21 -7.40 -11.23
C GLY A 474 35.49 -8.26 -10.18
N HIS A 475 35.83 -8.10 -8.89
CA HIS A 475 35.16 -8.77 -7.77
C HIS A 475 34.13 -7.88 -7.06
N ILE A 476 34.09 -6.59 -7.40
CA ILE A 476 33.19 -5.61 -6.79
C ILE A 476 31.86 -5.65 -7.55
N LEU A 477 30.90 -6.40 -7.02
CA LEU A 477 29.51 -6.41 -7.50
C LEU A 477 28.83 -5.09 -7.16
N LEU A 478 28.05 -4.56 -8.11
CA LEU A 478 27.22 -3.38 -7.91
C LEU A 478 25.91 -3.75 -7.20
N GLN A 479 25.50 -2.90 -6.27
CA GLN A 479 24.28 -3.01 -5.47
C GLN A 479 23.28 -1.92 -5.84
N ASN A 480 22.01 -2.11 -5.48
CA ASN A 480 20.98 -1.14 -5.82
C ASN A 480 21.21 0.16 -5.05
N ASN A 481 21.05 1.29 -5.75
CA ASN A 481 21.38 2.64 -5.27
C ASN A 481 22.89 2.90 -5.00
N ASP A 482 23.81 2.05 -5.50
CA ASP A 482 25.23 2.41 -5.53
C ASP A 482 25.45 3.72 -6.31
N VAL A 483 26.27 4.60 -5.75
CA VAL A 483 26.64 5.88 -6.39
C VAL A 483 28.11 5.84 -6.77
N ILE A 484 28.39 5.89 -8.07
CA ILE A 484 29.74 5.90 -8.63
C ILE A 484 30.09 7.34 -9.02
N ASN A 485 31.10 7.92 -8.37
CA ASN A 485 31.61 9.25 -8.72
C ASN A 485 32.96 9.13 -9.42
N ILE A 486 33.08 9.73 -10.60
CA ILE A 486 34.30 9.78 -11.42
C ILE A 486 34.80 11.23 -11.39
N PRO A 487 35.77 11.58 -10.55
CA PRO A 487 36.26 12.96 -10.46
C PRO A 487 37.03 13.38 -11.71
N PRO A 488 37.20 14.69 -11.96
CA PRO A 488 38.19 15.18 -12.91
C PRO A 488 39.62 14.90 -12.43
N HIS A 489 40.59 14.97 -13.34
CA HIS A 489 42.00 15.08 -12.97
C HIS A 489 42.25 16.40 -12.21
N SER A 490 42.53 16.30 -10.91
CA SER A 490 43.00 17.42 -10.10
C SER A 490 44.50 17.65 -10.33
N SER A 491 44.96 18.89 -10.17
CA SER A 491 46.37 19.26 -10.10
C SER A 491 46.75 19.81 -8.71
N VAL A 492 45.95 19.52 -7.68
CA VAL A 492 46.03 20.14 -6.36
C VAL A 492 46.03 19.07 -5.26
N VAL A 493 46.92 19.23 -4.27
CA VAL A 493 47.04 18.41 -3.05
C VAL A 493 46.64 19.28 -1.84
N THR A 494 45.90 18.75 -0.88
CA THR A 494 45.50 19.52 0.32
C THR A 494 46.34 19.14 1.55
N VAL A 495 46.90 20.12 2.25
CA VAL A 495 47.64 19.95 3.50
C VAL A 495 46.77 20.42 4.68
N SER A 496 46.69 19.61 5.74
CA SER A 496 45.74 19.79 6.85
C SER A 496 46.21 19.11 8.14
N GLY A 497 45.51 19.34 9.26
CA GLY A 497 45.91 18.88 10.60
C GLY A 497 46.85 19.86 11.29
N ASP A 498 47.84 19.36 12.05
CA ASP A 498 48.80 20.14 12.86
C ASP A 498 49.86 20.91 12.02
N VAL A 499 49.43 21.60 10.98
CA VAL A 499 50.23 22.54 10.17
C VAL A 499 49.85 23.98 10.47
N VAL A 500 50.75 24.93 10.22
CA VAL A 500 50.51 26.35 10.55
C VAL A 500 49.33 26.94 9.78
N ASN A 501 49.14 26.54 8.51
CA ASN A 501 47.95 26.86 7.72
C ASN A 501 47.44 25.59 7.02
N SER A 502 46.14 25.31 7.09
CA SER A 502 45.55 24.30 6.17
C SER A 502 45.34 24.95 4.81
N ILE A 503 45.95 24.38 3.76
CA ILE A 503 46.00 24.99 2.43
C ILE A 503 46.06 23.92 1.34
N SER A 504 45.46 24.23 0.19
CA SER A 504 45.52 23.41 -1.02
C SER A 504 46.57 23.96 -1.98
N LEU A 505 47.55 23.14 -2.36
CA LEU A 505 48.75 23.51 -3.11
C LEU A 505 48.80 22.76 -4.45
N THR A 506 49.30 23.41 -5.51
CA THR A 506 49.52 22.77 -6.81
C THR A 506 50.55 21.64 -6.69
N ILE A 507 50.28 20.50 -7.33
CA ILE A 507 51.20 19.36 -7.36
C ILE A 507 52.49 19.69 -8.11
N ASN A 508 53.62 19.42 -7.47
CA ASN A 508 54.96 19.53 -8.03
C ASN A 508 55.68 18.19 -7.91
N PRO A 509 56.08 17.53 -9.03
CA PRO A 509 56.81 16.25 -9.00
C PRO A 509 58.15 16.28 -8.27
N GLN A 510 58.75 17.46 -8.07
CA GLN A 510 60.02 17.62 -7.34
C GLN A 510 59.84 17.77 -5.82
N TYR A 511 58.61 18.01 -5.33
CA TYR A 511 58.34 18.15 -3.90
C TYR A 511 58.08 16.79 -3.24
N ARG A 512 58.77 16.54 -2.13
CA ARG A 512 58.49 15.45 -1.19
C ARG A 512 57.39 15.92 -0.22
N LEU A 513 56.76 15.00 0.53
CA LEU A 513 55.70 15.35 1.50
C LEU A 513 56.09 16.48 2.46
N ILE A 514 57.33 16.50 2.93
CA ILE A 514 57.85 17.53 3.85
C ILE A 514 57.88 18.93 3.22
N ASP A 515 58.10 19.02 1.91
CA ASP A 515 58.21 20.30 1.19
C ASP A 515 56.83 20.96 1.02
N TYR A 516 55.76 20.16 0.86
CA TYR A 516 54.36 20.64 0.93
C TYR A 516 54.00 21.13 2.35
N ILE A 517 54.49 20.47 3.40
CA ILE A 517 54.25 20.91 4.79
C ILE A 517 55.00 22.23 5.07
N GLN A 518 56.22 22.40 4.54
CA GLN A 518 56.94 23.67 4.62
C GLN A 518 56.21 24.80 3.86
N ALA A 519 55.67 24.52 2.67
CA ALA A 519 54.85 25.47 1.91
C ALA A 519 53.53 25.83 2.63
N ALA A 520 53.01 24.99 3.53
CA ALA A 520 51.90 25.30 4.43
C ALA A 520 52.27 26.19 5.64
N GLY A 521 53.52 26.67 5.71
CA GLY A 521 54.07 27.42 6.84
C GLY A 521 54.76 26.54 7.90
N GLY A 522 54.86 25.23 7.64
CA GLY A 522 55.51 24.27 8.53
C GLY A 522 54.56 23.66 9.58
N PHE A 523 55.18 23.05 10.59
CA PHE A 523 54.51 22.32 11.66
C PHE A 523 54.06 23.24 12.80
N GLN A 524 52.91 22.94 13.42
CA GLN A 524 52.58 23.46 14.74
C GLN A 524 53.46 22.81 15.83
N LYS A 525 53.56 23.44 17.01
CA LYS A 525 54.37 22.91 18.14
C LYS A 525 53.90 21.51 18.59
N THR A 526 52.59 21.28 18.52
CA THR A 526 51.89 20.03 18.84
C THR A 526 52.12 18.92 17.81
N ALA A 527 52.55 19.24 16.58
CA ALA A 527 52.57 18.32 15.45
C ALA A 527 53.54 17.13 15.63
N ASN A 528 53.11 15.93 15.22
CA ASN A 528 53.97 14.79 14.96
C ASN A 528 54.73 15.02 13.65
N GLN A 529 56.06 15.07 13.75
CA GLN A 529 56.97 15.30 12.61
C GLN A 529 57.50 14.00 11.98
N GLY A 530 57.22 12.85 12.59
CA GLY A 530 57.72 11.54 12.16
C GLY A 530 56.71 10.72 11.36
N GLU A 531 55.40 10.98 11.49
CA GLU A 531 54.34 10.20 10.83
C GLU A 531 53.22 11.11 10.32
N PHE A 532 52.87 10.96 9.05
CA PHE A 532 51.79 11.69 8.37
C PHE A 532 50.79 10.70 7.77
N LEU A 533 49.56 11.15 7.59
CA LEU A 533 48.52 10.34 6.95
C LEU A 533 48.26 10.85 5.53
N LEU A 534 48.39 9.96 4.56
CA LEU A 534 47.99 10.20 3.17
C LEU A 534 46.61 9.60 2.93
N VAL A 535 45.63 10.46 2.64
CA VAL A 535 44.27 10.10 2.22
C VAL A 535 44.16 10.34 0.72
N ARG A 536 44.07 9.28 -0.07
CA ARG A 536 43.90 9.37 -1.53
C ARG A 536 42.45 9.70 -1.90
N GLN A 537 42.27 10.32 -3.06
CA GLN A 537 40.94 10.71 -3.54
C GLN A 537 39.97 9.50 -3.70
N ASN A 538 40.49 8.30 -4.04
CA ASN A 538 39.75 7.03 -4.10
C ASN A 538 39.30 6.47 -2.71
N GLY A 539 39.74 7.07 -1.60
CA GLY A 539 39.42 6.67 -0.23
C GLY A 539 40.44 5.74 0.43
N GLN A 540 41.51 5.34 -0.27
CA GLN A 540 42.62 4.62 0.34
C GLN A 540 43.35 5.53 1.34
N VAL A 541 43.64 5.00 2.52
CA VAL A 541 44.37 5.70 3.59
C VAL A 541 45.68 4.97 3.87
N GLN A 542 46.78 5.71 3.94
CA GLN A 542 48.12 5.18 4.16
C GLN A 542 48.86 6.03 5.22
N LEU A 543 49.39 5.38 6.27
CA LEU A 543 50.33 6.02 7.18
C LEU A 543 51.71 6.06 6.52
N VAL A 544 52.28 7.25 6.37
CA VAL A 544 53.60 7.48 5.76
C VAL A 544 54.56 7.96 6.85
N LYS A 545 55.59 7.16 7.14
CA LYS A 545 56.62 7.53 8.12
C LYS A 545 57.72 8.33 7.43
N HIS A 546 58.11 9.46 8.01
CA HIS A 546 59.19 10.31 7.54
C HIS A 546 60.54 9.71 7.95
N SER A 547 61.18 8.98 7.03
CA SER A 547 62.54 8.46 7.20
C SER A 547 63.49 9.09 6.20
N TRP A 548 64.72 9.36 6.61
CA TRP A 548 65.79 9.81 5.72
C TRP A 548 66.19 8.76 4.67
N HIS A 549 65.75 7.51 4.84
CA HIS A 549 65.87 6.43 3.86
C HIS A 549 64.57 6.08 3.12
N SER A 550 63.41 6.64 3.47
CA SER A 550 62.16 6.28 2.78
C SER A 550 62.12 6.93 1.39
N GLY A 551 61.96 6.10 0.36
CA GLY A 551 61.87 6.54 -1.03
C GLY A 551 60.70 7.50 -1.29
N HIS A 552 60.74 8.18 -2.44
CA HIS A 552 59.78 9.21 -2.83
C HIS A 552 58.34 8.67 -2.91
N VAL A 553 57.55 8.89 -1.87
CA VAL A 553 56.10 8.68 -1.91
C VAL A 553 55.48 9.79 -2.76
N GLY A 554 55.19 9.46 -4.02
CA GLY A 554 54.53 10.37 -4.95
C GLY A 554 53.09 10.67 -4.53
N LEU A 555 52.83 11.91 -4.15
CA LEU A 555 51.48 12.47 -4.02
C LEU A 555 50.80 12.55 -5.39
N GLN A 556 49.48 12.41 -5.44
CA GLN A 556 48.66 12.54 -6.63
C GLN A 556 47.68 13.72 -6.49
N GLY A 557 47.27 14.30 -7.61
CA GLY A 557 46.29 15.38 -7.60
C GLY A 557 44.94 14.89 -7.08
N GLY A 558 44.42 15.55 -6.05
CA GLY A 558 43.24 15.14 -5.29
C GLY A 558 43.54 14.44 -3.97
N ASP A 559 44.81 14.17 -3.66
CA ASP A 559 45.22 13.63 -2.36
C ASP A 559 45.16 14.69 -1.25
N GLN A 560 44.99 14.22 -0.01
CA GLN A 560 45.06 15.01 1.21
C GLN A 560 46.15 14.46 2.13
N LEU A 561 47.09 15.33 2.51
CA LEU A 561 48.12 15.09 3.50
C LEU A 561 47.65 15.65 4.85
N ILE A 562 47.52 14.78 5.85
CA ILE A 562 47.09 15.13 7.20
C ILE A 562 48.27 14.93 8.16
N VAL A 563 48.71 16.01 8.80
CA VAL A 563 49.70 15.96 9.88
C VAL A 563 48.99 15.71 11.19
N LEU A 564 49.40 14.68 11.92
CA LEU A 564 48.78 14.26 13.18
C LEU A 564 49.40 15.03 14.36
N PRO A 565 48.68 15.21 15.49
CA PRO A 565 49.29 15.69 16.73
C PRO A 565 50.22 14.65 17.36
N LYS A 566 51.16 15.10 18.20
CA LYS A 566 51.98 14.24 19.07
C LYS A 566 51.11 13.55 20.12
N GLN A 567 51.43 12.29 20.40
CA GLN A 567 50.92 11.59 21.58
C GLN A 567 51.59 12.19 22.83
N THR A 568 50.80 12.71 23.77
CA THR A 568 51.32 13.24 25.04
C THR A 568 51.43 12.11 26.07
N GLU A 569 52.63 11.85 26.60
CA GLU A 569 52.87 10.71 27.52
C GLU A 569 52.17 10.89 28.88
N ASN A 570 52.04 12.12 29.37
CA ASN A 570 51.22 12.44 30.53
C ASN A 570 49.75 12.49 30.10
N GLY A 571 49.05 11.38 30.33
CA GLY A 571 47.81 11.08 29.62
C GLY A 571 46.56 11.75 30.17
N ILE A 572 45.53 11.80 29.32
CA ILE A 572 44.26 11.14 29.63
C ILE A 572 43.83 10.33 28.40
N LYS A 573 43.50 9.04 28.58
CA LYS A 573 43.09 8.12 27.49
C LYS A 573 41.91 8.64 26.66
N VAL A 574 41.06 9.47 27.27
CA VAL A 574 39.92 10.18 26.66
C VAL A 574 40.34 11.07 25.49
N THR A 575 41.41 11.86 25.63
CA THR A 575 41.84 12.83 24.61
C THR A 575 42.21 12.14 23.30
N GLY A 576 42.98 11.04 23.37
CA GLY A 576 43.32 10.24 22.18
C GLY A 576 42.12 9.57 21.51
N MET A 577 41.03 9.30 22.26
CA MET A 577 39.77 8.81 21.69
C MET A 577 38.95 9.92 21.03
N MET A 578 38.98 11.15 21.57
CA MET A 578 38.39 12.32 20.88
C MET A 578 39.12 12.61 19.56
N SER A 579 40.46 12.60 19.56
CA SER A 579 41.26 12.78 18.35
C SER A 579 41.03 11.67 17.31
N SER A 580 40.90 10.40 17.73
CA SER A 580 40.64 9.31 16.79
C SER A 580 39.20 9.31 16.24
N ILE A 581 38.22 9.83 16.99
CA ILE A 581 36.86 10.05 16.50
C ILE A 581 36.81 11.27 15.58
N LEU A 582 37.41 12.41 15.91
CA LEU A 582 37.56 13.57 15.01
C LEU A 582 38.17 13.16 13.66
N TYR A 583 39.17 12.28 13.69
CA TYR A 583 39.76 11.67 12.50
C TYR A 583 38.77 10.78 11.71
N GLN A 584 38.01 9.90 12.38
CA GLN A 584 36.96 9.10 11.74
C GLN A 584 35.87 9.99 11.10
N LEU A 585 35.49 11.09 11.75
CA LEU A 585 34.55 12.09 11.24
C LEU A 585 35.11 12.79 9.99
N ALA A 586 36.36 13.26 10.03
CA ALA A 586 37.02 13.89 8.89
C ALA A 586 37.08 12.97 7.66
N LEU A 587 37.38 11.68 7.85
CA LEU A 587 37.31 10.67 6.78
C LEU A 587 35.88 10.43 6.27
N ALA A 588 34.93 10.21 7.17
CA ALA A 588 33.56 9.81 6.80
C ALA A 588 32.75 10.97 6.16
N ALA A 589 33.00 12.21 6.60
CA ALA A 589 32.44 13.41 6.02
C ALA A 589 33.21 13.86 4.77
N LYS A 590 34.52 13.55 4.65
CA LYS A 590 35.41 14.05 3.59
C LYS A 590 35.36 15.58 3.49
N VAL A 591 35.45 16.23 4.65
CA VAL A 591 35.34 17.68 4.89
C VAL A 591 36.48 18.09 5.83
N VAL A 592 37.01 19.30 5.65
CA VAL A 592 37.99 19.89 6.57
C VAL A 592 37.30 20.17 7.90
N VAL A 593 37.62 19.35 8.92
CA VAL A 593 37.17 19.60 10.29
C VAL A 593 38.07 20.67 10.90
N ALA A 594 37.61 21.92 10.87
CA ALA A 594 38.10 22.99 11.72
C ALA A 594 37.17 23.10 12.94
N LEU A 595 37.65 22.59 14.08
CA LEU A 595 37.04 22.65 15.42
C LEU A 595 38.16 22.91 16.44
#